data_AF-G2FWE1-F1
#
_entry.id   AF-G2FWE1-F1
#
_cell.length_a   1.000
_cell.length_b   1.000
_cell.length_c   1.000
_cell.angle_alpha   90.00
_cell.angle_beta   90.00
_cell.angle_gamma   90.00
#
_symmetry.space_group_name_H-M   'P 1'
#
loop_
_entity.id
_entity.type
_entity.pdbx_description
1 polymer ?
#
loop_
_entity_poly.entity_id
_entity_poly.type
_entity_poly.pdbx_seq_one_letter_code
_entity_poly.pdbx_strand_id
1 'polypeptide(L)'
;MNTYRPTQSSNYWMVALKLLILILGLYFSALILGKVFTWVFAVAFFLIRFIVFVGVSFVVVHFFLKLLFKIDLFKLVLGGRYKNR
;
A
#
# COMPACT_ATOMS: atom_id res chain seq x y z
N MET A 1 -8.42 -41.46 -59.19
CA MET A 1 -7.36 -41.55 -58.15
C MET A 1 -7.74 -40.54 -57.08
N ASN A 2 -8.16 -41.01 -55.90
CA ASN A 2 -8.89 -40.17 -54.94
C ASN A 2 -7.89 -39.59 -53.96
N THR A 3 -7.71 -38.27 -53.98
CA THR A 3 -6.75 -37.57 -53.13
C THR A 3 -7.26 -37.55 -51.68
N TYR A 4 -6.66 -38.39 -50.83
CA TYR A 4 -6.87 -38.37 -49.39
C TYR A 4 -6.32 -37.05 -48.83
N ARG A 5 -7.19 -36.15 -48.36
CA ARG A 5 -6.77 -34.99 -47.57
C ARG A 5 -6.81 -35.40 -46.10
N PRO A 6 -5.67 -35.44 -45.39
CA PRO A 6 -5.70 -35.69 -43.96
C PRO A 6 -6.38 -34.49 -43.29
N THR A 7 -7.53 -34.74 -42.66
CA THR A 7 -8.17 -33.77 -41.77
C THR A 7 -7.21 -33.49 -40.63
N GLN A 8 -6.77 -32.23 -40.51
CA GLN A 8 -5.90 -31.77 -39.44
C GLN A 8 -6.57 -32.10 -38.10
N SER A 9 -5.97 -33.02 -37.34
CA SER A 9 -6.45 -33.42 -36.02
C SER A 9 -6.59 -32.19 -35.14
N SER A 10 -7.84 -31.82 -34.86
CA SER A 10 -8.18 -30.62 -34.11
C SER A 10 -7.90 -30.88 -32.63
N ASN A 11 -6.84 -30.25 -32.13
CA ASN A 11 -6.33 -30.45 -30.77
C ASN A 11 -7.15 -29.66 -29.72
N TYR A 12 -8.48 -29.75 -29.79
CA TYR A 12 -9.41 -29.04 -28.91
C TYR A 12 -9.15 -29.34 -27.42
N TRP A 13 -8.78 -30.57 -27.10
CA TRP A 13 -8.39 -30.99 -25.75
C TRP A 13 -7.17 -30.23 -25.21
N MET A 14 -6.17 -29.99 -26.06
CA MET A 14 -4.98 -29.23 -25.70
C MET A 14 -5.31 -27.76 -25.41
N VAL A 15 -6.22 -27.18 -26.20
CA VAL A 15 -6.69 -25.79 -26.03
C VAL A 15 -7.49 -25.66 -24.74
N ALA A 16 -8.40 -26.59 -24.47
CA ALA A 16 -9.19 -26.62 -23.25
C ALA A 16 -8.31 -26.70 -21.99
N LEU A 17 -7.30 -27.57 -22.01
CA LEU A 17 -6.34 -27.70 -20.90
C LEU A 17 -5.57 -26.39 -20.65
N LYS A 18 -5.11 -25.72 -21.71
CA LYS A 18 -4.42 -24.42 -21.59
C LYS A 18 -5.30 -23.35 -20.96
N LEU A 19 -6.57 -23.29 -21.38
CA LEU A 19 -7.53 -22.34 -20.80
C LEU A 19 -7.82 -22.65 -19.33
N LEU A 20 -7.95 -23.93 -18.97
CA LEU A 20 -8.15 -24.34 -17.59
C LEU A 20 -6.99 -23.86 -16.69
N ILE A 21 -5.75 -24.09 -17.13
CA ILE A 21 -4.55 -23.66 -16.40
C ILE A 21 -4.49 -22.14 -16.27
N LEU A 22 -4.84 -21.41 -17.34
CA LEU A 22 -4.88 -19.95 -17.34
C LEU A 22 -5.87 -19.42 -16.29
N ILE A 23 -7.08 -19.97 -16.25
CA ILE A 23 -8.13 -19.58 -15.30
C ILE A 23 -7.70 -19.89 -13.87
N LEU A 24 -7.10 -21.06 -13.63
CA LEU A 24 -6.55 -21.41 -12.32
C LEU A 24 -5.46 -20.44 -11.87
N GLY A 25 -4.50 -20.15 -12.75
CA GLY A 25 -3.42 -19.20 -12.45
C GLY A 25 -3.94 -17.80 -12.12
N LEU A 26 -4.94 -17.34 -12.89
CA LEU A 26 -5.57 -16.04 -12.64
C LEU A 26 -6.33 -16.02 -11.31
N TYR A 27 -7.03 -17.11 -10.99
CA TYR A 27 -7.75 -17.25 -9.72
C TYR A 27 -6.81 -17.21 -8.51
N PHE A 28 -5.72 -17.97 -8.56
CA PHE A 28 -4.70 -17.92 -7.51
C PHE A 28 -4.06 -16.53 -7.39
N SER A 29 -3.73 -15.90 -8.53
CA SER A 29 -3.19 -14.54 -8.53
C SER A 29 -4.14 -13.57 -7.81
N ALA A 30 -5.45 -13.61 -8.12
CA ALA A 30 -6.44 -12.76 -7.46
C ALA A 30 -6.54 -13.02 -5.95
N LEU A 31 -6.49 -14.29 -5.51
CA LEU A 31 -6.52 -14.65 -4.10
C LEU A 31 -5.31 -14.12 -3.33
N ILE A 32 -4.10 -14.34 -3.84
CA ILE A 32 -2.88 -13.84 -3.22
C ILE A 32 -2.91 -12.30 -3.18
N LEU A 33 -3.28 -11.69 -4.30
CA LEU A 33 -3.24 -10.24 -4.46
C LEU A 33 -4.17 -9.53 -3.45
N GLY A 34 -5.39 -10.04 -3.26
CA GLY A 34 -6.32 -9.48 -2.27
C GLY A 34 -5.78 -9.54 -0.83
N LYS A 35 -5.11 -10.63 -0.47
CA LYS A 35 -4.55 -10.83 0.87
C LYS A 35 -3.32 -9.95 1.11
N VAL A 36 -2.46 -9.81 0.11
CA VAL A 36 -1.29 -8.92 0.15
C VAL A 36 -1.73 -7.45 0.23
N PHE A 37 -2.71 -7.03 -0.57
CA PHE A 37 -3.24 -5.66 -0.51
C PHE A 37 -3.79 -5.34 0.88
N THR A 38 -4.58 -6.23 1.47
CA THR A 38 -5.12 -6.02 2.83
C THR A 38 -4.01 -5.80 3.86
N TRP A 39 -2.93 -6.58 3.77
CA TRP A 39 -1.76 -6.43 4.64
C TRP A 39 -1.05 -5.09 4.44
N VAL A 40 -0.80 -4.70 3.19
CA VAL A 40 -0.15 -3.43 2.87
C VAL A 40 -0.98 -2.25 3.35
N PHE A 41 -2.30 -2.28 3.13
CA PHE A 41 -3.20 -1.24 3.62
C PHE A 41 -3.25 -1.17 5.14
N ALA A 42 -3.23 -2.31 5.83
CA ALA A 42 -3.19 -2.32 7.30
C ALA A 42 -1.92 -1.66 7.84
N VAL A 43 -0.76 -1.99 7.26
CA VAL A 43 0.52 -1.38 7.65
C VAL A 43 0.55 0.12 7.33
N ALA A 44 0.12 0.51 6.13
CA ALA A 44 0.07 1.92 5.73
C ALA A 44 -0.86 2.73 6.63
N PHE A 45 -2.06 2.21 6.92
CA PHE A 45 -3.02 2.86 7.81
C PHE A 45 -2.47 3.01 9.23
N PHE A 46 -1.79 1.99 9.75
CA PHE A 46 -1.13 2.06 11.04
C PHE A 46 -0.05 3.15 11.07
N LEU A 47 0.77 3.25 10.01
CA LEU A 47 1.82 4.25 9.90
C LEU A 47 1.25 5.68 9.87
N ILE A 48 0.20 5.91 9.07
CA ILE A 48 -0.50 7.20 9.00
C ILE A 48 -1.08 7.55 10.37
N ARG A 49 -1.75 6.60 11.03
CA ARG A 49 -2.33 6.81 12.36
C ARG A 49 -1.27 7.20 13.37
N PHE A 50 -0.10 6.57 13.32
CA PHE A 50 1.04 6.91 14.19
C PHE A 50 1.52 8.34 13.96
N ILE A 51 1.70 8.75 12.70
CA ILE A 51 2.12 10.12 12.34
C ILE A 51 1.09 11.15 12.83
N VAL A 52 -0.19 10.88 12.60
CA VAL A 52 -1.29 11.76 13.06
C VAL A 52 -1.29 11.86 14.58
N PHE A 53 -1.10 10.75 15.30
CA PHE A 53 -1.06 10.74 16.76
C PHE A 53 0.08 11.61 17.29
N VAL A 54 1.28 11.48 16.72
CA VAL A 54 2.45 12.30 17.09
C VAL A 54 2.17 13.78 16.80
N GLY A 55 1.60 14.09 15.63
CA GLY A 55 1.26 15.48 15.25
C GLY A 55 0.25 16.11 16.19
N VAL A 56 -0.85 15.41 16.49
CA VAL A 56 -1.87 15.90 17.42
C VAL A 56 -1.29 16.07 18.83
N SER A 57 -0.52 15.09 19.31
CA SER A 57 0.13 15.18 20.62
C SER A 57 1.07 16.40 20.70
N PHE A 58 1.81 16.69 19.62
CA PHE A 58 2.69 17.86 19.57
C PHE A 58 1.88 19.17 19.63
N VAL A 59 0.77 19.26 18.89
CA VAL A 59 -0.11 20.44 18.91
C VAL A 59 -0.72 20.65 20.30
N VAL A 60 -1.18 19.58 20.93
CA VAL A 60 -1.76 19.63 22.28
C VAL A 60 -0.71 20.10 23.29
N VAL A 61 0.48 19.50 23.30
CA VAL A 61 1.58 19.93 24.17
C VAL A 61 1.95 21.39 23.90
N HIS A 62 2.02 21.79 22.62
CA HIS A 62 2.31 23.16 22.23
C HIS A 62 1.28 24.16 22.80
N PHE A 63 0.00 23.83 22.68
CA PHE A 63 -1.09 24.64 23.20
C PHE A 63 -1.00 24.78 24.73
N PHE A 64 -0.78 23.69 25.45
CA PHE A 64 -0.62 23.73 26.91
C PHE A 64 0.60 24.54 27.35
N LEU A 65 1.75 24.39 26.69
CA LEU A 65 2.94 25.18 27.02
C LEU A 65 2.74 26.68 26.77
N LYS A 66 2.08 27.02 25.67
CA LYS A 66 1.75 28.41 25.35
C LYS A 66 0.77 29.00 26.36
N LEU A 67 -0.21 28.23 26.79
CA LEU A 67 -1.25 28.69 27.72
C LEU A 67 -0.73 28.81 29.16
N LEU A 68 -0.02 27.81 29.66
CA LEU A 68 0.47 27.78 31.05
C LEU A 68 1.71 28.64 31.27
N PHE A 69 2.64 28.65 30.32
CA PHE A 69 3.96 29.27 30.51
C PHE A 69 4.19 30.51 29.65
N LYS A 70 3.27 30.87 28.72
CA LYS A 70 3.51 31.89 27.67
C LYS A 70 4.80 31.64 26.86
N ILE A 71 5.29 30.40 26.86
CA ILE A 71 6.51 30.01 26.13
C ILE A 71 6.08 29.48 24.76
N ASP A 72 6.49 30.16 23.70
CA ASP A 72 6.41 29.62 22.35
C ASP A 72 7.55 28.61 22.12
N LEU A 73 7.23 27.32 22.06
CA LEU A 73 8.17 26.24 21.73
C LEU A 73 8.92 26.48 20.41
N PHE A 74 8.27 27.09 19.41
CA PHE A 74 8.93 27.50 18.17
C PHE A 74 10.10 28.45 18.43
N LYS A 75 9.95 29.37 19.39
CA LYS A 75 11.01 30.31 19.77
C LYS A 75 12.11 29.62 20.58
N LEU A 76 11.79 28.56 21.33
CA LEU A 76 12.76 27.78 22.10
C LEU A 76 13.59 26.84 21.21
N VAL A 77 12.95 26.11 20.29
CA VAL A 77 13.61 25.15 19.40
C VAL A 77 14.31 25.83 18.23
N LEU A 78 13.71 26.88 17.65
CA LEU A 78 14.24 27.58 16.47
C LEU A 78 15.01 28.88 16.82
N GLY A 79 14.67 29.52 17.95
CA GLY A 79 15.19 30.85 18.32
C GLY A 79 16.50 30.87 19.12
N GLY A 80 17.04 29.71 19.51
CA GLY A 80 18.34 29.62 20.21
C GLY A 80 19.56 29.98 19.36
N ARG A 81 19.39 30.24 18.05
CA ARG A 81 20.47 30.52 17.09
C ARG A 81 20.65 31.99 16.71
N TYR A 82 19.82 32.91 17.20
CA TYR A 82 19.82 34.33 16.79
C TYR A 82 19.98 35.33 17.95
N LYS A 83 20.67 34.94 19.03
CA LYS A 83 21.07 35.85 20.11
C LYS A 83 22.58 35.82 20.30
N ASN A 84 23.30 36.19 19.25
CA ASN A 84 24.71 36.59 19.29
C ASN A 84 25.09 37.23 17.94
N ARG A 85 24.61 38.45 17.71
CA ARG A 85 25.27 39.54 16.97
C ARG A 85 24.51 40.83 17.26
#